data_AF-A0A0N8GVX9-F1
#
_entry.id   AF-A0A0N8GVX9-F1
#
_cell.length_a   1.000
_cell.length_b   1.000
_cell.length_c   1.000
_cell.angle_alpha   90.00
_cell.angle_beta   90.00
_cell.angle_gamma   90.00
#
_symmetry.space_group_name_H-M   'P 1'
#
loop_
_entity.id
_entity.type
_entity.pdbx_description
1 polymer ?
#
loop_
_entity_poly.entity_id
_entity_poly.type
_entity_poly.pdbx_seq_one_letter_code
_entity_poly.pdbx_strand_id
1 'polypeptide(L)'
;MAHPQPNQKLPPFDELVQLAKSDPKAFNQFKHEMCEQMICSASETMQNRLRAQQSHIDLVVSRCKNPHHANVVLMQELRCQVCKFQDALKGRCDFEESLPENVVPFRPNTEPKMY
;
A
#
# COMPACT_ATOMS: atom_id res chain seq x y z
N MET A 1 2.35 17.25 -14.38
CA MET A 1 2.47 18.31 -13.36
C MET A 1 3.27 17.73 -12.20
N ALA A 2 4.39 18.33 -11.82
CA ALA A 2 5.14 17.89 -10.65
C ALA A 2 4.36 18.29 -9.39
N HIS A 3 3.95 17.33 -8.58
CA HIS A 3 3.30 17.61 -7.30
C HIS A 3 4.38 18.04 -6.29
N PRO A 4 4.15 19.10 -5.49
CA PRO A 4 5.09 19.49 -4.45
C PRO A 4 5.25 18.32 -3.50
N GLN A 5 6.48 17.82 -3.36
CA GLN A 5 6.80 16.82 -2.35
C GLN A 5 6.53 17.47 -0.98
N PRO A 6 5.71 16.85 -0.12
CA PRO A 6 5.46 17.41 1.21
C PRO A 6 6.80 17.45 1.95
N ASN A 7 7.07 18.56 2.64
CA ASN A 7 8.28 18.72 3.43
C ASN A 7 8.19 17.84 4.68
N GLN A 8 8.39 16.54 4.50
CA GLN A 8 8.36 15.54 5.56
C GLN A 8 9.71 15.47 6.24
N LYS A 9 9.88 16.29 7.29
CA LYS A 9 11.06 16.22 8.12
C LYS A 9 10.86 15.16 9.20
N LEU A 10 11.58 14.05 9.06
CA LEU A 10 11.64 13.04 10.12
C LEU A 10 12.38 13.59 11.34
N PRO A 11 11.89 13.30 12.57
CA PRO A 11 12.68 13.47 13.77
C PRO A 11 13.99 12.67 13.69
N PRO A 12 15.03 13.06 14.44
CA PRO A 12 16.23 12.25 14.61
C PRO A 12 15.93 10.80 15.00
N PHE A 13 16.80 9.88 14.58
CA PHE A 13 16.62 8.45 14.84
C PHE A 13 16.46 8.15 16.34
N ASP A 14 17.27 8.78 17.19
CA ASP A 14 17.23 8.55 18.64
C ASP A 14 15.88 8.97 19.24
N GLU A 15 15.27 10.05 18.74
CA GLU A 15 13.93 10.50 19.17
C GLU A 15 12.85 9.51 18.73
N LEU A 16 12.95 8.95 17.52
CA LEU A 16 12.03 7.93 17.03
C LEU A 16 12.15 6.63 17.85
N VAL A 17 13.37 6.23 18.21
CA VAL A 17 13.63 5.07 19.07
C VAL A 17 13.07 5.32 20.47
N GLN A 18 13.25 6.52 21.02
CA GLN A 18 12.68 6.90 22.30
C GLN A 18 11.16 6.81 22.25
N LEU A 19 10.52 7.42 21.25
CA LEU A 19 9.07 7.41 21.07
C LEU A 19 8.53 5.97 20.95
N ALA A 20 9.17 5.12 20.14
CA ALA A 20 8.78 3.73 19.97
C ALA A 20 8.88 2.90 21.27
N LYS A 21 9.81 3.25 22.18
CA LYS A 21 9.98 2.57 23.47
C LYS A 21 9.03 3.10 24.54
N SER A 22 8.86 4.42 24.62
CA SER A 22 8.06 5.06 25.66
C SER A 22 6.56 5.02 25.37
N ASP A 23 6.19 5.21 24.10
CA ASP A 23 4.79 5.19 23.65
C ASP A 23 4.66 4.59 22.24
N PRO A 24 4.53 3.25 22.15
CA PRO A 24 4.32 2.56 20.89
C PRO A 24 3.07 3.01 20.12
N LYS A 25 2.03 3.49 20.82
CA LYS A 25 0.80 3.96 20.18
C LYS A 25 1.05 5.30 19.50
N ALA A 26 1.69 6.25 20.18
CA ALA A 26 2.07 7.52 19.59
C ALA A 26 3.03 7.34 18.41
N PHE A 27 3.98 6.41 18.48
CA PHE A 27 4.86 6.08 17.36
C PHE A 27 4.08 5.58 16.12
N ASN A 28 3.10 4.70 16.34
CA ASN A 28 2.26 4.19 15.25
C ASN A 28 1.36 5.29 14.66
N GLN A 29 0.81 6.16 15.50
CA GLN A 29 0.03 7.32 15.06
C GLN A 29 0.89 8.28 14.23
N PHE A 30 2.09 8.60 14.69
CA PHE A 30 3.05 9.45 13.98
C PHE A 30 3.37 8.87 12.58
N LYS A 31 3.67 7.57 12.49
CA LYS A 31 3.87 6.90 11.20
C LYS A 31 2.66 7.03 10.28
N HIS A 32 1.46 6.80 10.81
CA HIS A 32 0.23 6.89 10.02
C HIS A 32 0.03 8.30 9.48
N GLU A 33 0.19 9.33 10.31
CA GLU A 33 0.07 10.73 9.90
C GLU A 33 1.07 11.12 8.81
N MET A 34 2.31 10.63 8.90
CA MET A 34 3.28 10.84 7.83
C MET A 34 2.85 10.18 6.52
N CYS A 35 2.43 8.92 6.55
CA CYS A 35 1.91 8.28 5.33
C CYS A 35 0.73 9.05 4.74
N GLU A 36 -0.21 9.46 5.58
CA GLU A 36 -1.39 10.23 5.19
C GLU A 36 -1.06 11.58 4.56
N GLN A 37 -0.12 12.33 5.13
CA GLN A 37 0.36 13.58 4.54
C GLN A 37 0.97 13.36 3.14
N MET A 38 1.75 12.28 2.97
CA MET A 38 2.30 11.92 1.67
C MET A 38 1.19 11.58 0.67
N ILE A 39 0.22 10.78 1.08
CA ILE A 39 -0.94 10.43 0.23
C ILE A 39 -1.70 11.68 -0.17
N CYS A 40 -2.05 12.56 0.76
CA CYS A 40 -2.81 13.78 0.49
C CYS A 40 -2.07 14.78 -0.42
N SER A 41 -0.75 14.71 -0.51
CA SER A 41 0.05 15.53 -1.44
C SER A 41 -0.01 15.04 -2.89
N ALA A 42 -0.43 13.79 -3.13
CA ALA A 42 -0.56 13.20 -4.46
C ALA A 42 -1.85 13.65 -5.16
N SER A 43 -1.94 13.44 -6.48
CA SER A 43 -3.16 13.69 -7.24
C SER A 43 -4.34 12.90 -6.66
N GLU A 44 -5.54 13.50 -6.64
CA GLU A 44 -6.76 12.86 -6.10
C GLU A 44 -7.01 11.47 -6.70
N THR A 45 -6.76 11.32 -8.00
CA THR A 45 -6.87 10.05 -8.73
C THR A 45 -5.95 8.95 -8.19
N MET A 46 -4.82 9.32 -7.59
CA MET A 46 -3.81 8.40 -7.05
C MET A 46 -4.03 8.10 -5.56
N GLN A 47 -4.66 9.02 -4.81
CA GLN A 47 -4.83 8.90 -3.36
C GLN A 47 -5.49 7.57 -2.95
N ASN A 48 -6.58 7.18 -3.60
CA ASN A 48 -7.27 5.92 -3.31
C ASN A 48 -6.36 4.70 -3.51
N ARG A 49 -5.56 4.71 -4.58
CA ARG A 49 -4.60 3.63 -4.85
C ARG A 49 -3.50 3.58 -3.80
N LEU A 50 -2.98 4.74 -3.39
CA LEU A 50 -1.94 4.81 -2.36
C LEU A 50 -2.46 4.37 -0.99
N ARG A 51 -3.70 4.73 -0.62
CA ARG A 51 -4.34 4.23 0.61
C ARG A 51 -4.47 2.71 0.60
N ALA A 52 -4.89 2.13 -0.52
CA ALA A 52 -4.94 0.68 -0.68
C ALA A 52 -3.54 0.03 -0.56
N GLN A 53 -2.50 0.65 -1.14
CA GLN A 53 -1.11 0.20 -0.98
C GLN A 53 -0.65 0.30 0.48
N GLN A 54 -0.97 1.38 1.19
CA GLN A 54 -0.65 1.53 2.61
C GLN A 54 -1.33 0.43 3.46
N SER A 55 -2.62 0.17 3.25
CA SER A 55 -3.33 -0.92 3.93
C SER A 55 -2.71 -2.29 3.63
N HIS A 56 -2.26 -2.51 2.40
CA HIS A 56 -1.54 -3.74 2.03
C HIS A 56 -0.22 -3.87 2.80
N ILE A 57 0.58 -2.80 2.86
CA ILE A 57 1.83 -2.75 3.63
C ILE A 57 1.58 -3.03 5.12
N ASP A 58 0.54 -2.44 5.71
CA ASP A 58 0.18 -2.65 7.12
C ASP A 58 -0.19 -4.13 7.38
N LEU A 59 -0.96 -4.73 6.48
CA LEU A 59 -1.31 -6.15 6.56
C LEU A 59 -0.07 -7.05 6.43
N VAL A 60 0.83 -6.73 5.51
CA VAL A 60 2.09 -7.46 5.31
C VAL A 60 2.97 -7.40 6.56
N VAL A 61 3.13 -6.21 7.13
CA VAL A 61 3.91 -6.00 8.37
C VAL A 61 3.28 -6.74 9.55
N SER A 62 1.95 -6.72 9.70
CA SER A 62 1.27 -7.42 10.81
C SER A 62 1.43 -8.94 10.78
N ARG A 63 1.70 -9.53 9.60
CA ARG A 63 1.98 -10.96 9.44
C ARG A 63 3.45 -11.33 9.71
N CYS A 64 4.32 -10.35 9.90
CA CYS A 64 5.74 -10.58 10.12
C CYS A 64 6.03 -11.00 11.57
N LYS A 65 6.78 -12.11 11.73
CA LYS A 65 7.14 -12.68 13.03
C LYS A 65 8.11 -11.84 13.88
N ASN A 66 8.91 -10.98 13.24
CA ASN A 66 9.89 -10.12 13.91
C ASN A 66 10.28 -8.94 13.01
N PRO A 67 10.98 -7.91 13.56
CA PRO A 67 11.38 -6.73 12.79
C PRO A 67 12.29 -7.00 11.59
N HIS A 68 13.19 -8.01 11.68
CA HIS A 68 14.05 -8.36 10.54
C HIS A 68 13.25 -8.95 9.38
N HIS A 69 12.26 -9.80 9.68
CA HIS A 69 11.34 -10.34 8.68
C HIS A 69 10.55 -9.21 8.01
N ALA A 70 10.03 -8.25 8.79
CA ALA A 70 9.35 -7.08 8.24
C ALA A 70 10.25 -6.30 7.28
N ASN A 71 11.51 -6.03 7.64
CA ASN A 71 12.46 -5.33 6.77
C ASN A 71 12.71 -6.06 5.45
N VAL A 72 12.88 -7.38 5.48
CA VAL A 72 13.08 -8.18 4.26
C VAL A 72 11.86 -8.12 3.35
N VAL A 73 10.66 -8.26 3.91
CA VAL A 73 9.43 -8.24 3.11
C VAL A 73 9.15 -6.85 2.56
N LEU A 74 9.36 -5.78 3.35
CA LEU A 74 9.23 -4.40 2.87
C LEU A 74 10.20 -4.09 1.72
N MET A 75 11.45 -4.58 1.80
CA MET A 75 12.41 -4.44 0.71
C MET A 75 11.98 -5.20 -0.55
N GLN A 76 11.35 -6.37 -0.40
CA GLN A 76 10.81 -7.13 -1.52
C GLN A 76 9.64 -6.40 -2.19
N GLU A 77 8.72 -5.82 -1.41
CA GLU A 77 7.62 -4.99 -1.91
C GLU A 77 8.15 -3.77 -2.67
N LEU A 78 9.11 -3.05 -2.08
CA LEU A 78 9.74 -1.90 -2.73
C LEU A 78 10.39 -2.29 -4.05
N ARG A 79 11.15 -3.40 -4.08
CA ARG A 79 11.79 -3.90 -5.31
C ARG A 79 10.75 -4.21 -6.39
N CYS A 80 9.63 -4.83 -6.03
CA CYS A 80 8.53 -5.11 -6.95
C CYS A 80 8.00 -3.83 -7.59
N GLN A 81 7.76 -2.77 -6.81
CA GLN A 81 7.30 -1.48 -7.33
C GLN A 81 8.33 -0.79 -8.22
N VAL A 82 9.62 -0.86 -7.88
CA VAL A 82 10.69 -0.31 -8.72
C VAL A 82 10.80 -1.05 -10.06
N CYS A 83 10.68 -2.39 -10.06
CA CYS A 83 10.65 -3.17 -11.30
C CYS A 83 9.45 -2.78 -12.17
N LYS A 84 8.23 -2.71 -11.61
CA LYS A 84 7.02 -2.27 -12.33
C LYS A 84 7.19 -0.87 -12.92
N PHE A 85 7.77 0.04 -12.15
CA PHE A 85 8.07 1.39 -12.62
C PHE A 85 9.09 1.37 -13.78
N GLN A 86 10.16 0.60 -13.66
CA GLN A 86 11.16 0.44 -14.72
C GLN A 86 10.55 -0.16 -16.00
N ASP A 87 9.66 -1.13 -15.87
CA ASP A 87 8.96 -1.74 -17.01
C ASP A 87 8.00 -0.76 -17.67
N ALA A 88 7.26 0.03 -16.88
CA ALA A 88 6.43 1.12 -17.39
C ALA A 88 7.24 2.15 -18.21
N LEU A 89 8.41 2.56 -17.71
CA LEU A 89 9.30 3.48 -18.42
C LEU A 89 9.88 2.88 -19.71
N LYS A 90 10.08 1.56 -19.75
CA LYS A 90 10.59 0.83 -20.92
C LYS A 90 9.49 0.41 -21.89
N GLY A 91 8.23 0.78 -21.64
CA GLY A 91 7.09 0.39 -22.47
C GLY A 91 6.73 -1.09 -22.38
N ARG A 92 7.21 -1.80 -21.36
CA ARG A 92 6.91 -3.22 -21.07
C ARG A 92 5.78 -3.37 -20.06
N CYS A 93 4.85 -2.42 -20.06
CA CYS A 93 3.66 -2.49 -19.24
C CYS A 93 2.57 -3.16 -20.07
N ASP A 94 2.47 -4.48 -19.94
CA ASP A 94 1.29 -5.19 -20.40
C ASP A 94 0.17 -4.86 -19.42
N PHE A 95 -0.65 -3.86 -19.75
CA PHE A 95 -1.99 -3.71 -19.18
C PHE A 95 -2.88 -4.77 -19.84
N GLU A 96 -2.54 -6.05 -19.70
CA GLU A 96 -3.57 -7.05 -19.91
C GLU A 96 -4.53 -6.89 -18.73
N GLU A 97 -5.70 -6.32 -19.00
CA GLU A 97 -6.89 -6.66 -18.23
C GLU A 97 -6.95 -8.18 -18.26
N SER A 98 -6.49 -8.83 -17.19
CA SER A 98 -6.72 -10.27 -17.07
C SER A 98 -8.24 -10.40 -16.99
N LEU A 99 -8.87 -10.77 -18.10
CA LEU A 99 -10.20 -11.33 -18.06
C LEU A 99 -10.09 -12.48 -17.05
N PRO A 100 -10.77 -12.41 -15.90
CA PRO A 100 -10.63 -13.47 -14.93
C PRO A 100 -11.16 -14.73 -15.62
N GLU A 101 -10.31 -15.73 -15.85
CA GLU A 101 -10.68 -17.00 -16.51
C GLU A 101 -11.85 -17.72 -15.80
N ASN A 102 -12.21 -17.26 -14.59
CA ASN A 102 -13.25 -17.82 -13.73
C ASN A 102 -14.43 -16.86 -13.40
N VAL A 103 -14.76 -15.88 -14.24
CA VAL A 103 -16.02 -15.14 -14.06
C VAL A 103 -17.19 -16.02 -14.51
N VAL A 104 -17.82 -16.71 -13.56
CA VAL A 104 -19.12 -17.35 -13.78
C VAL A 104 -20.21 -16.26 -13.70
N PRO A 105 -20.99 -16.00 -14.76
CA PRO A 105 -22.09 -15.04 -14.71
C PRO A 105 -23.12 -15.50 -13.67
N PHE A 106 -23.53 -14.61 -12.77
CA PHE A 106 -24.62 -14.89 -11.85
C PHE A 106 -25.90 -15.11 -12.65
N ARG A 107 -26.43 -16.35 -12.62
CA ARG A 107 -27.73 -16.68 -13.20
C ARG A 107 -28.78 -16.63 -12.09
N PRO A 108 -29.64 -15.59 -12.03
CA PRO A 108 -30.73 -15.57 -11.06
C PRO A 108 -31.67 -16.74 -11.35
N ASN A 109 -32.05 -17.47 -10.30
CA ASN A 109 -32.94 -18.62 -10.40
C ASN A 109 -34.35 -18.16 -10.79
N THR A 110 -34.72 -18.33 -12.06
CA THR A 110 -36.03 -17.96 -12.62
C THR A 110 -37.02 -19.12 -12.70
N GLU A 111 -36.76 -20.27 -12.09
CA GLU A 111 -37.73 -21.36 -12.10
C GLU A 111 -38.85 -21.10 -11.08
N PRO A 112 -40.12 -20.93 -11.51
CA PRO A 112 -41.23 -20.91 -10.59
C PRO A 112 -41.38 -22.30 -9.97
N LYS A 113 -41.33 -22.36 -8.64
CA LYS A 113 -41.65 -23.58 -7.89
C LYS A 113 -43.13 -23.89 -8.11
N MET A 114 -43.42 -24.85 -8.97
CA MET A 114 -44.74 -25.46 -9.08
C MET A 114 -44.95 -26.31 -7.82
N TYR A 115 -45.89 -25.90 -6.97
CA TYR A 115 -46.41 -26.68 -5.84
C TYR A 115 -47.44 -27.69 -6.33
#